data_AF-A0A2X2BM83-F1
#
_entry.id   AF-A0A2X2BM83-F1
#
_cell.length_a   1.000
_cell.length_b   1.000
_cell.length_c   1.000
_cell.angle_alpha   90.00
_cell.angle_beta   90.00
_cell.angle_gamma   90.00
#
_symmetry.space_group_name_H-M   'P 1'
#
loop_
_entity.id
_entity.type
_entity.pdbx_description
1 polymer ?
#
loop_
_entity_poly.entity_id
_entity_poly.type
_entity_poly.pdbx_seq_one_letter_code
_entity_poly.pdbx_strand_id
1 'polypeptide(L)'
;MSENTERNKTTENHPINDNKRTDNLNRFSVAPMLDWTDRHCRYFFRQLTKNTLLYTEMVTTGAIIHGKGDYLKYSNEEHPISLQLGGSDPQALAQCAKLAQERGYDEINLNVGCPSDRVQNGRFGACLMGEAQLVADCVKAMRDVVDIPVTVKNTYWHRQPR
;
A
#
# COMPACT_ATOMS: atom_id res chain seq x y z
N MET A 1 70.63 10.32 -12.22
CA MET A 1 70.30 8.97 -11.73
C MET A 1 69.53 9.13 -10.44
N SER A 2 68.20 9.23 -10.57
CA SER A 2 67.21 9.07 -9.50
C SER A 2 65.87 8.97 -10.21
N GLU A 3 65.51 7.74 -10.54
CA GLU A 3 64.25 7.38 -11.19
C GLU A 3 63.08 7.63 -10.24
N ASN A 4 62.05 8.28 -10.76
CA ASN A 4 60.76 8.46 -10.09
C ASN A 4 59.85 7.32 -10.56
N THR A 5 59.72 6.25 -9.76
CA THR A 5 58.87 5.11 -10.09
C THR A 5 57.41 5.45 -9.79
N GLU A 6 56.61 5.63 -10.84
CA GLU A 6 55.15 5.69 -10.82
C GLU A 6 54.58 4.38 -10.24
N ARG A 7 53.76 4.49 -9.19
CA ARG A 7 52.90 3.39 -8.73
C ARG A 7 51.54 3.50 -9.42
N ASN A 8 51.38 2.78 -10.51
CA ASN A 8 50.08 2.47 -11.08
C ASN A 8 49.25 1.65 -10.08
N LYS A 9 48.24 2.28 -9.47
CA LYS A 9 47.12 1.55 -8.85
C LYS A 9 46.04 1.38 -9.91
N THR A 10 46.01 0.22 -10.53
CA THR A 10 44.85 -0.32 -11.24
C THR A 10 43.69 -0.44 -10.24
N THR A 11 42.76 0.50 -10.25
CA THR A 11 41.45 0.31 -9.64
C THR A 11 40.61 -0.52 -10.61
N GLU A 12 40.56 -1.83 -10.36
CA GLU A 12 39.58 -2.71 -10.99
C GLU A 12 38.17 -2.22 -10.61
N ASN A 13 37.45 -1.69 -11.59
CA ASN A 13 36.02 -1.41 -11.48
C ASN A 13 35.27 -2.75 -11.39
N HIS A 14 34.97 -3.20 -10.18
CA HIS A 14 33.95 -4.21 -9.98
C HIS A 14 32.59 -3.62 -10.35
N PRO A 15 31.79 -4.26 -11.22
CA PRO A 15 30.43 -3.81 -11.49
C PRO A 15 29.64 -3.93 -10.18
N ILE A 16 29.11 -2.80 -9.70
CA ILE A 16 28.13 -2.80 -8.61
C ILE A 16 26.91 -3.51 -9.15
N ASN A 17 26.71 -4.75 -8.71
CA ASN A 17 25.51 -5.50 -8.98
C ASN A 17 24.36 -4.80 -8.25
N ASP A 18 23.46 -4.15 -9.00
CA ASP A 18 22.20 -3.55 -8.54
C ASP A 18 21.22 -4.64 -8.06
N ASN A 19 21.66 -5.42 -7.07
CA ASN A 19 20.80 -6.35 -6.35
C ASN A 19 19.77 -5.52 -5.60
N LYS A 20 18.57 -5.44 -6.21
CA LYS A 20 17.27 -5.05 -5.64
C LYS A 20 17.40 -4.59 -4.19
N ARG A 21 17.56 -3.27 -4.01
CA ARG A 21 17.26 -2.63 -2.73
C ARG A 21 15.83 -3.05 -2.39
N THR A 22 15.67 -3.95 -1.43
CA THR A 22 14.41 -4.11 -0.70
C THR A 22 14.28 -2.87 0.16
N ASP A 23 14.11 -1.72 -0.48
CA ASP A 23 13.86 -0.46 0.20
C ASP A 23 12.56 -0.69 0.97
N ASN A 24 12.67 -0.57 2.29
CA ASN A 24 11.56 -0.76 3.20
C ASN A 24 10.54 0.35 2.88
N LEU A 25 9.54 0.03 2.04
CA LEU A 25 8.54 0.97 1.49
C LEU A 25 7.91 1.83 2.61
N ASN A 26 7.89 1.29 3.83
CA ASN A 26 7.04 1.75 4.91
C ASN A 26 7.81 2.52 5.99
N ARG A 27 9.06 2.94 5.76
CA ARG A 27 9.79 3.77 6.75
C ARG A 27 9.10 5.12 6.98
N PHE A 28 8.53 5.70 5.93
CA PHE A 28 7.75 6.93 6.00
C PHE A 28 6.63 6.88 4.96
N SER A 29 5.41 7.22 5.37
CA SER A 29 4.22 7.17 4.52
C SER A 29 3.29 8.36 4.79
N VAL A 30 2.49 8.71 3.78
CA VAL A 30 1.37 9.64 3.95
C VAL A 30 0.10 8.84 4.18
N ALA A 31 -0.60 9.12 5.28
CA ALA A 31 -1.79 8.36 5.66
C ALA A 31 -2.93 8.48 4.62
N PRO A 32 -3.75 7.43 4.46
CA PRO A 32 -4.96 7.49 3.64
C PRO A 32 -5.99 8.42 4.29
N MET A 33 -6.46 9.42 3.55
CA MET A 33 -7.41 10.43 4.02
C MET A 33 -8.47 10.68 2.94
N LEU A 34 -9.71 10.25 3.20
CA LEU A 34 -10.85 10.46 2.31
C LEU A 34 -11.06 11.95 2.03
N ASP A 35 -11.36 12.31 0.79
CA ASP A 35 -11.48 13.66 0.24
C ASP A 35 -10.18 14.50 0.23
N TRP A 36 -9.04 13.91 0.62
CA TRP A 36 -7.75 14.59 0.67
C TRP A 36 -6.67 13.90 -0.17
N THR A 37 -6.40 12.62 0.07
CA THR A 37 -5.35 11.88 -0.65
C THR A 37 -5.84 11.38 -2.00
N ASP A 38 -6.48 12.23 -2.78
CA ASP A 38 -6.82 11.94 -4.17
C ASP A 38 -5.54 11.90 -5.05
N ARG A 39 -5.69 11.54 -6.33
CA ARG A 39 -4.55 11.45 -7.26
C ARG A 39 -3.82 12.78 -7.45
N HIS A 40 -4.51 13.91 -7.36
CA HIS A 40 -3.93 15.24 -7.59
C HIS A 40 -3.08 15.66 -6.41
N CYS A 41 -3.58 15.42 -5.19
CA CYS A 41 -2.87 15.62 -3.95
C CYS A 41 -1.64 14.71 -3.85
N ARG A 42 -1.78 13.43 -4.20
CA ARG A 42 -0.64 12.48 -4.22
C ARG A 42 0.40 12.86 -5.25
N TYR A 43 0.00 13.32 -6.44
CA TYR A 43 0.94 13.87 -7.42
C TYR A 43 1.71 15.08 -6.88
N PHE A 44 1.04 15.98 -6.16
CA PHE A 44 1.69 17.10 -5.48
C PHE A 44 2.69 16.62 -4.42
N PHE A 45 2.32 15.64 -3.58
CA PHE A 45 3.23 15.07 -2.59
C PHE A 45 4.47 14.45 -3.23
N ARG A 46 4.34 13.85 -4.42
CA ARG A 46 5.50 13.33 -5.16
C ARG A 46 6.47 14.42 -5.59
N GLN A 47 6.01 15.66 -5.80
CA GLN A 47 6.91 16.80 -6.07
C GLN A 47 7.77 17.16 -4.86
N LEU A 48 7.31 16.82 -3.65
CA LEU A 48 8.04 17.09 -2.39
C LEU A 48 8.99 15.95 -2.02
N THR A 49 8.68 14.71 -2.38
CA THR A 49 9.45 13.52 -1.99
C THR A 49 9.30 12.37 -2.99
N LYS A 50 10.42 11.74 -3.34
CA LYS A 50 10.48 10.60 -4.27
C LYS A 50 10.33 9.23 -3.60
N ASN A 51 10.53 9.16 -2.28
CA ASN A 51 10.73 7.87 -1.58
C ASN A 51 9.58 7.49 -0.65
N THR A 52 8.64 8.41 -0.41
CA THR A 52 7.52 8.19 0.51
C THR A 52 6.48 7.27 -0.11
N LEU A 53 5.99 6.28 0.64
CA LEU A 53 4.81 5.50 0.27
C LEU A 53 3.56 6.37 0.40
N LEU A 54 2.82 6.48 -0.69
CA LEU A 54 1.56 7.21 -0.73
C LEU A 54 0.40 6.22 -0.62
N TYR A 55 -0.55 6.49 0.27
CA TYR A 55 -1.80 5.73 0.31
C TYR A 55 -2.88 6.43 -0.50
N THR A 56 -3.71 5.66 -1.19
CA THR A 56 -4.96 6.17 -1.77
C THR A 56 -5.95 6.60 -0.70
N GLU A 57 -7.02 7.28 -1.10
CA GLU A 57 -8.25 7.23 -0.31
C GLU A 57 -8.73 5.79 -0.12
N MET A 58 -9.53 5.53 0.91
CA MET A 58 -10.13 4.21 1.11
C MET A 58 -11.18 3.95 0.02
N VAL A 59 -10.99 2.88 -0.75
CA VAL A 59 -11.92 2.43 -1.79
C VAL A 59 -12.62 1.16 -1.35
N THR A 60 -13.95 1.09 -1.47
CA THR A 60 -14.69 -0.12 -1.10
C THR A 60 -14.60 -1.18 -2.18
N THR A 61 -14.64 -2.46 -1.80
CA THR A 61 -14.68 -3.58 -2.76
C THR A 61 -15.87 -3.44 -3.72
N GLY A 62 -17.04 -3.06 -3.22
CA GLY A 62 -18.23 -2.83 -4.04
C GLY A 62 -18.06 -1.72 -5.09
N ALA A 63 -17.31 -0.67 -4.79
CA ALA A 63 -17.02 0.38 -5.76
C ALA A 63 -16.14 -0.15 -6.91
N ILE A 64 -15.13 -0.96 -6.62
CA ILE A 64 -14.25 -1.55 -7.63
C ILE A 64 -15.01 -2.58 -8.49
N ILE A 65 -15.83 -3.43 -7.88
CA ILE A 65 -16.48 -4.56 -8.57
C ILE A 65 -17.73 -4.13 -9.33
N HIS A 66 -18.53 -3.21 -8.78
CA HIS A 66 -19.85 -2.86 -9.31
C HIS A 66 -20.00 -1.38 -9.69
N GLY A 67 -19.02 -0.54 -9.33
CA GLY A 67 -19.08 0.88 -9.60
C GLY A 67 -18.88 1.19 -11.10
N LYS A 68 -19.40 2.34 -11.53
CA LYS A 68 -19.33 2.79 -12.93
C LYS A 68 -18.04 3.56 -13.26
N GLY A 69 -17.28 3.95 -12.23
CA GLY A 69 -16.05 4.73 -12.36
C GLY A 69 -14.79 3.87 -12.30
N ASP A 70 -13.66 4.45 -12.69
CA ASP A 70 -12.35 3.83 -12.51
C ASP A 70 -11.77 4.18 -11.14
N TYR A 71 -12.11 3.35 -10.13
CA TYR A 71 -11.67 3.54 -8.75
C TYR A 71 -10.23 3.09 -8.48
N LEU A 72 -9.55 2.52 -9.48
CA LEU A 72 -8.15 2.09 -9.40
C LEU A 72 -7.22 3.04 -10.18
N LYS A 73 -7.73 4.22 -10.55
CA LYS A 73 -6.97 5.18 -11.35
C LYS A 73 -5.89 5.90 -10.53
N TYR A 74 -4.67 5.86 -11.04
CA TYR A 74 -3.53 6.64 -10.56
C TYR A 74 -2.63 7.01 -11.78
N SER A 75 -1.62 7.87 -11.59
CA SER A 75 -0.58 8.18 -12.58
C SER A 75 0.76 7.58 -12.19
N ASN A 76 1.58 7.18 -13.16
CA ASN A 76 2.84 6.45 -12.90
C ASN A 76 3.82 7.20 -11.98
N GLU A 77 3.73 8.53 -11.90
CA GLU A 77 4.55 9.33 -11.00
C GLU A 77 4.23 9.05 -9.53
N GLU A 78 3.05 8.52 -9.20
CA GLU A 78 2.61 8.29 -7.83
C GLU A 78 3.38 7.15 -7.14
N HIS A 79 4.14 6.32 -7.86
CA HIS A 79 4.92 5.24 -7.27
C HIS A 79 6.00 5.73 -6.28
N PRO A 80 6.22 5.03 -5.15
CA PRO A 80 5.44 3.88 -4.68
C PRO A 80 4.07 4.28 -4.07
N ILE A 81 3.02 3.49 -4.39
CA ILE A 81 1.63 3.73 -3.99
C ILE A 81 0.94 2.46 -3.45
N SER A 82 0.23 2.60 -2.34
CA SER A 82 -0.59 1.57 -1.69
C SER A 82 -2.08 1.85 -1.89
N LEU A 83 -2.84 0.85 -2.34
CA LEU A 83 -4.30 0.91 -2.38
C LEU A 83 -4.87 0.54 -1.01
N GLN A 84 -5.65 1.43 -0.40
CA GLN A 84 -6.42 1.07 0.80
C GLN A 84 -7.82 0.57 0.43
N LEU A 85 -8.10 -0.70 0.76
CA LEU A 85 -9.40 -1.35 0.59
C LEU A 85 -10.27 -1.25 1.85
N GLY A 86 -11.56 -1.04 1.63
CA GLY A 86 -12.64 -1.22 2.61
C GLY A 86 -13.55 -2.39 2.23
N GLY A 87 -13.62 -3.42 3.07
CA GLY A 87 -14.50 -4.57 2.88
C GLY A 87 -14.29 -5.64 3.95
N SER A 88 -15.15 -6.66 3.96
CA SER A 88 -15.07 -7.79 4.89
C SER A 88 -15.40 -9.14 4.28
N ASP A 89 -15.66 -9.20 2.98
CA ASP A 89 -15.82 -10.46 2.26
C ASP A 89 -14.44 -10.86 1.70
N PRO A 90 -13.85 -11.99 2.15
CA PRO A 90 -12.56 -12.45 1.66
C PRO A 90 -12.49 -12.62 0.14
N GLN A 91 -13.58 -13.07 -0.51
CA GLN A 91 -13.58 -13.30 -1.96
C GLN A 91 -13.57 -11.98 -2.74
N ALA A 92 -14.45 -11.04 -2.36
CA ALA A 92 -14.45 -9.71 -2.95
C ALA A 92 -13.12 -8.96 -2.75
N LEU A 93 -12.51 -9.09 -1.56
CA LEU A 93 -11.20 -8.50 -1.26
C LEU A 93 -10.10 -9.11 -2.13
N ALA A 94 -10.06 -10.44 -2.26
CA ALA A 94 -9.11 -11.12 -3.15
C ALA A 94 -9.25 -10.66 -4.60
N GLN A 95 -10.48 -10.55 -5.11
CA GLN A 95 -10.73 -10.03 -6.45
C GLN A 95 -10.19 -8.61 -6.62
N CYS A 96 -10.46 -7.71 -5.67
CA CYS A 96 -9.98 -6.33 -5.73
C CYS A 96 -8.45 -6.24 -5.63
N ALA A 97 -7.82 -7.04 -4.77
CA ALA A 97 -6.38 -7.11 -4.63
C ALA A 97 -5.71 -7.55 -5.94
N LYS A 98 -6.26 -8.58 -6.60
CA LYS A 98 -5.77 -9.05 -7.90
C LYS A 98 -5.88 -7.96 -8.97
N LEU A 99 -7.02 -7.30 -9.09
CA LEU A 99 -7.21 -6.19 -10.04
C LEU A 99 -6.25 -5.02 -9.77
N ALA A 100 -5.97 -4.74 -8.50
CA ALA A 100 -5.02 -3.71 -8.11
C ALA A 100 -3.57 -4.09 -8.44
N GLN A 101 -3.14 -5.33 -8.18
CA GLN A 101 -1.82 -5.80 -8.64
C GLN A 101 -1.70 -5.73 -10.16
N GLU A 102 -2.71 -6.20 -10.90
CA GLU A 102 -2.73 -6.13 -12.37
C GLU A 102 -2.67 -4.69 -12.89
N ARG A 103 -3.26 -3.73 -12.15
CA ARG A 103 -3.16 -2.30 -12.45
C ARG A 103 -1.76 -1.73 -12.19
N GLY A 104 -1.00 -2.33 -11.27
CA GLY A 104 0.38 -1.96 -10.96
C GLY A 104 0.62 -1.38 -9.58
N TYR A 105 -0.33 -1.47 -8.64
CA TYR A 105 -0.10 -1.01 -7.25
C TYR A 105 1.07 -1.73 -6.58
N ASP A 106 1.80 -1.05 -5.70
CA ASP A 106 2.98 -1.61 -5.01
C ASP A 106 2.62 -2.31 -3.68
N GLU A 107 1.47 -1.99 -3.10
CA GLU A 107 0.97 -2.57 -1.85
C GLU A 107 -0.57 -2.57 -1.84
N ILE A 108 -1.16 -3.59 -1.20
CA ILE A 108 -2.56 -3.61 -0.81
C ILE A 108 -2.66 -3.41 0.71
N ASN A 109 -3.53 -2.52 1.15
CA ASN A 109 -3.76 -2.25 2.57
C ASN A 109 -5.23 -2.44 2.94
N LEU A 110 -5.52 -3.19 4.00
CA LEU A 110 -6.86 -3.35 4.53
C LEU A 110 -7.15 -2.35 5.65
N ASN A 111 -8.25 -1.60 5.53
CA ASN A 111 -8.72 -0.72 6.60
C ASN A 111 -9.49 -1.51 7.66
N VAL A 112 -8.92 -1.59 8.86
CA VAL A 112 -9.50 -2.23 10.07
C VAL A 112 -9.62 -1.21 11.21
N GLY A 113 -9.52 0.09 10.92
CA GLY A 113 -9.34 1.12 11.95
C GLY A 113 -10.37 2.24 12.00
N CYS A 114 -11.16 2.47 10.93
CA CYS A 114 -12.06 3.63 10.90
C CYS A 114 -13.36 3.39 11.70
N PRO A 115 -13.72 4.26 12.67
CA PRO A 115 -14.91 4.08 13.51
C PRO A 115 -16.21 4.68 12.94
N SER A 116 -16.17 5.36 11.78
CA SER A 116 -17.33 6.13 11.27
C SER A 116 -18.56 5.27 10.93
N ASP A 117 -19.76 5.84 11.03
CA ASP A 117 -21.02 5.14 10.79
C ASP A 117 -21.14 4.56 9.38
N ARG A 118 -20.62 5.27 8.36
CA ARG A 118 -20.59 4.81 6.96
C ARG A 118 -19.80 3.51 6.79
N VAL A 119 -18.76 3.35 7.61
CA VAL A 119 -17.84 2.21 7.62
C VAL A 119 -18.47 1.02 8.37
N GLN A 120 -19.16 1.28 9.48
CA GLN A 120 -19.88 0.26 10.25
C GLN A 120 -21.03 -0.36 9.45
N ASN A 121 -21.84 0.47 8.79
CA ASN A 121 -22.96 0.01 7.97
C ASN A 121 -22.51 -0.82 6.75
N GLY A 122 -21.31 -0.57 6.25
CA GLY A 122 -20.67 -1.36 5.19
C GLY A 122 -19.93 -2.61 5.68
N ARG A 123 -19.90 -2.85 7.00
CA ARG A 123 -19.16 -3.93 7.68
C ARG A 123 -17.65 -3.92 7.42
N PHE A 124 -16.99 -2.76 7.38
CA PHE A 124 -15.51 -2.70 7.32
C PHE A 124 -14.95 -1.76 8.40
N GLY A 125 -13.61 -1.58 8.48
CA GLY A 125 -13.00 -0.69 9.47
C GLY A 125 -13.03 -1.21 10.90
N ALA A 126 -13.24 -0.34 11.89
CA ALA A 126 -13.05 -0.66 13.30
C ALA A 126 -14.00 -1.75 13.83
N CYS A 127 -15.16 -1.98 13.19
CA CYS A 127 -16.06 -3.07 13.59
C CYS A 127 -15.41 -4.44 13.42
N LEU A 128 -14.47 -4.59 12.48
CA LEU A 128 -13.73 -5.83 12.26
C LEU A 128 -12.71 -6.14 13.37
N MET A 129 -12.38 -5.17 14.24
CA MET A 129 -11.45 -5.41 15.35
C MET A 129 -12.01 -6.40 16.40
N GLY A 130 -13.33 -6.57 16.45
CA GLY A 130 -13.97 -7.63 17.26
C GLY A 130 -13.97 -9.01 16.58
N GLU A 131 -13.59 -9.09 15.31
CA GLU A 131 -13.72 -10.28 14.45
C GLU A 131 -12.34 -10.68 13.89
N ALA A 132 -11.36 -10.91 14.78
CA ALA A 132 -9.97 -11.16 14.39
C ALA A 132 -9.80 -12.32 13.38
N GLN A 133 -10.61 -13.38 13.50
CA GLN A 133 -10.57 -14.50 12.54
C GLN A 133 -10.99 -14.05 11.13
N LEU A 134 -12.05 -13.23 11.03
CA LEU A 134 -12.49 -12.70 9.75
C LEU A 134 -11.41 -11.82 9.10
N VAL A 135 -10.72 -10.99 9.90
CA VAL A 135 -9.58 -10.19 9.40
C VAL A 135 -8.47 -11.09 8.88
N ALA A 136 -8.15 -12.18 9.59
CA ALA A 136 -7.14 -13.15 9.16
C ALA A 136 -7.55 -13.83 7.84
N ASP A 137 -8.81 -14.23 7.71
CA ASP A 137 -9.34 -14.85 6.49
C ASP A 137 -9.31 -13.88 5.29
N CYS A 138 -9.67 -12.61 5.52
CA CYS A 138 -9.58 -11.54 4.52
C CYS A 138 -8.14 -11.31 4.04
N VAL A 139 -7.19 -11.17 4.98
CA VAL A 139 -5.77 -10.96 4.67
C VAL A 139 -5.20 -12.18 3.93
N LYS A 140 -5.54 -13.39 4.38
CA LYS A 140 -5.12 -14.63 3.71
C LYS A 140 -5.62 -14.68 2.27
N ALA A 141 -6.91 -14.45 2.05
CA ALA A 141 -7.50 -14.53 0.71
C ALA A 141 -6.86 -13.54 -0.28
N MET A 142 -6.53 -12.31 0.15
CA MET A 142 -5.79 -11.37 -0.69
C MET A 142 -4.36 -11.85 -0.97
N ARG A 143 -3.63 -12.30 0.06
CA ARG A 143 -2.25 -12.78 -0.08
C ARG A 143 -2.12 -14.01 -0.97
N ASP A 144 -3.15 -14.86 -1.02
CA ASP A 144 -3.14 -16.06 -1.85
C ASP A 144 -3.23 -15.74 -3.37
N VAL A 145 -3.59 -14.51 -3.74
CA VAL A 145 -3.83 -14.13 -5.15
C VAL A 145 -2.95 -12.98 -5.66
N VAL A 146 -2.06 -12.44 -4.82
CA VAL A 146 -1.11 -11.37 -5.18
C VAL A 146 0.30 -11.67 -4.67
N ASP A 147 1.30 -11.14 -5.37
CA ASP A 147 2.72 -11.21 -5.04
C ASP A 147 3.21 -9.95 -4.31
N ILE A 148 2.48 -8.84 -4.40
CA ILE A 148 2.76 -7.59 -3.67
C ILE A 148 2.37 -7.68 -2.19
N PRO A 149 2.98 -6.88 -1.30
CA PRO A 149 2.66 -6.89 0.12
C PRO A 149 1.17 -6.59 0.40
N VAL A 150 0.60 -7.35 1.34
CA VAL A 150 -0.72 -7.10 1.91
C VAL A 150 -0.55 -6.69 3.37
N THR A 151 -0.95 -5.47 3.71
CA THR A 151 -0.79 -4.87 5.03
C THR A 151 -2.14 -4.50 5.64
N VAL A 152 -2.15 -4.16 6.93
CA VAL A 152 -3.37 -3.78 7.67
C VAL A 152 -3.13 -2.45 8.37
N LYS A 153 -4.06 -1.51 8.21
CA LYS A 153 -4.14 -0.29 9.03
C LYS A 153 -5.25 -0.45 10.07
N ASN A 154 -4.88 -0.47 11.35
CA ASN A 154 -5.82 -0.57 12.47
C ASN A 154 -5.75 0.66 13.39
N THR A 155 -6.64 0.70 14.37
CA THR A 155 -6.56 1.63 15.52
C THR A 155 -6.28 0.84 16.79
N TYR A 156 -6.13 1.51 17.92
CA TYR A 156 -6.13 0.83 19.22
C TYR A 156 -7.57 0.41 19.57
N TRP A 157 -7.77 -0.88 19.85
CA TRP A 157 -9.07 -1.38 20.29
C TRP A 157 -9.28 -1.11 21.77
N HIS A 158 -10.25 -0.26 22.12
CA HIS A 158 -10.75 -0.17 23.49
C HIS A 158 -12.09 -0.92 23.56
N ARG A 159 -12.08 -2.13 24.13
CA ARG A 159 -13.30 -2.92 24.35
C ARG A 159 -14.19 -2.18 25.35
N GLN A 160 -15.21 -1.47 24.88
CA GLN A 160 -16.25 -0.93 25.76
C GLN A 160 -16.99 -2.13 26.39
N PRO A 161 -17.18 -2.17 27.71
CA PRO A 161 -17.96 -3.24 28.34
C PRO A 161 -19.39 -3.25 27.78
N ARG A 162 -19.92 -4.47 27.61
CA ARG A 162 -21.32 -4.71 27.20
C ARG A 162 -22.29 -4.28 28.29
#